data_AF-A0A7Y3F2P3-F1
#
_entry.id   AF-A0A7Y3F2P3-F1
#
_cell.length_a   1.000
_cell.length_b   1.000
_cell.length_c   1.000
_cell.angle_alpha   90.00
_cell.angle_beta   90.00
_cell.angle_gamma   90.00
#
_symmetry.space_group_name_H-M   'P 1'
#
loop_
_entity.id
_entity.type
_entity.pdbx_description
1 polymer ?
#
loop_
_entity_poly.entity_id
_entity_poly.type
_entity_poly.pdbx_seq_one_letter_code
_entity_poly.pdbx_strand_id
1 'polypeptide(L)'
;MINKLIYLSLVLFIFMSCEVSPKPINYGSDGCHFCSMTIVDKRHAAQVVTQKGKVFKFDAVECMVNHLKDVDVATIELFLVNDYQAPGELIDAKKATFLISKEIPSPMGEYLSGFESKVEAENVEAENNGKLYSWNELLTKFKVH
;
A
#
# COMPACT_ATOMS: atom_id res chain seq x y z
N MET A 1 1.25 52.98 5.55
CA MET A 1 1.52 52.06 4.43
C MET A 1 2.08 50.70 4.87
N ILE A 2 2.58 50.54 6.11
CA ILE A 2 3.10 49.27 6.65
C ILE A 2 2.00 48.21 6.86
N ASN A 3 0.78 48.60 7.24
CA ASN A 3 -0.31 47.64 7.48
C ASN A 3 -0.80 46.93 6.20
N LYS A 4 -0.68 47.55 5.02
CA LYS A 4 -1.06 46.90 3.74
C LYS A 4 -0.05 45.84 3.30
N LEU A 5 1.23 45.95 3.68
CA LEU A 5 2.25 44.94 3.38
C LEU A 5 2.07 43.67 4.23
N ILE A 6 1.60 43.79 5.47
CA ILE A 6 1.32 42.65 6.37
C ILE A 6 0.18 41.79 5.82
N TYR A 7 -0.87 42.41 5.25
CA TYR A 7 -1.95 41.69 4.59
C TYR A 7 -1.49 40.96 3.30
N LEU A 8 -0.51 41.50 2.58
CA LEU A 8 0.04 40.85 1.39
C LEU A 8 0.93 39.64 1.73
N SER A 9 1.59 39.67 2.89
CA SER A 9 2.41 38.55 3.41
C SER A 9 1.57 37.39 3.97
N LEU A 10 0.35 37.66 4.47
CA LEU A 10 -0.51 36.62 5.07
C LEU A 10 -1.23 35.76 4.02
N VAL A 11 -1.40 36.26 2.80
CA VAL A 11 -2.08 35.55 1.69
C VAL A 11 -1.17 34.51 1.02
N LEU A 12 0.15 34.57 1.23
CA LEU A 12 1.11 33.74 0.49
C LEU A 12 1.40 32.36 1.11
N PHE A 13 0.76 32.00 2.24
CA PHE A 13 1.14 30.81 3.02
C PHE A 13 0.30 29.53 2.76
N ILE A 14 -0.67 29.52 1.84
CA ILE A 14 -1.77 28.51 1.89
C ILE A 14 -1.75 27.43 0.78
N PHE A 15 -0.74 27.35 -0.10
CA PHE A 15 -0.72 26.30 -1.13
C PHE A 15 0.55 25.46 -1.14
N MET A 16 0.87 24.81 -0.02
CA MET A 16 1.70 23.60 -0.06
C MET A 16 0.80 22.39 -0.25
N SER A 17 0.52 22.03 -1.51
CA SER A 17 -0.10 20.74 -1.81
C SER A 17 0.96 19.65 -1.66
N CYS A 18 0.64 18.56 -0.94
CA CYS A 18 1.47 17.37 -0.99
C CYS A 18 1.38 16.75 -2.38
N GLU A 19 2.53 16.45 -2.98
CA GLU A 19 2.62 15.71 -4.23
C GLU A 19 2.02 14.30 -4.05
N VAL A 20 1.23 13.85 -5.03
CA VAL A 20 0.67 12.51 -5.04
C VAL A 20 1.72 11.56 -5.62
N SER A 21 2.60 11.08 -4.74
CA SER A 21 3.68 10.15 -5.09
C SER A 21 3.89 9.10 -3.99
N PRO A 22 4.37 7.89 -4.34
CA PRO A 22 4.85 6.94 -3.34
C PRO A 22 5.94 7.56 -2.48
N LYS A 23 6.11 7.05 -1.26
CA LYS A 23 7.19 7.49 -0.36
C LYS A 23 7.94 6.26 0.11
N PRO A 24 9.28 6.30 0.20
CA PRO A 24 10.05 5.17 0.69
C PRO A 24 9.51 4.65 2.02
N ILE A 25 9.42 3.33 2.14
CA ILE A 25 9.17 2.65 3.42
C ILE A 25 10.53 2.46 4.10
N ASN A 26 10.71 3.08 5.27
CA ASN A 26 11.89 2.90 6.10
C ASN A 26 11.74 1.63 6.94
N TYR A 27 12.08 0.49 6.34
CA TYR A 27 12.01 -0.81 7.00
C TYR A 27 12.82 -0.81 8.31
N GLY A 28 12.24 -1.40 9.36
CA GLY A 28 12.79 -1.38 10.72
C GLY A 28 12.50 -0.11 11.51
N SER A 29 11.87 0.91 10.90
CA SER A 29 11.57 2.19 11.56
C SER A 29 10.11 2.63 11.42
N ASP A 30 9.55 2.56 10.21
CA ASP A 30 8.18 2.99 9.97
C ASP A 30 7.17 2.03 10.61
N GLY A 31 6.09 2.59 11.18
CA GLY A 31 4.98 1.82 11.74
C GLY A 31 3.87 1.59 10.72
N CYS A 32 3.27 0.40 10.75
CA CYS A 32 2.06 0.06 10.03
C CYS A 32 0.88 0.89 10.55
N HIS A 33 0.16 1.53 9.64
CA HIS A 33 -1.01 2.34 9.99
C HIS A 33 -2.15 1.52 10.60
N PHE A 34 -2.27 0.25 10.22
CA PHE A 34 -3.37 -0.63 10.64
C PHE A 34 -3.07 -1.37 11.95
N CYS A 35 -1.99 -2.16 11.99
CA CYS A 35 -1.67 -3.00 13.15
C CYS A 35 -0.72 -2.35 14.15
N SER A 36 -0.19 -1.15 13.88
CA SER A 36 0.80 -0.43 14.71
C SER A 36 2.15 -1.14 14.89
N MET A 37 2.37 -2.29 14.26
CA MET A 37 3.66 -2.98 14.25
C MET A 37 4.69 -2.25 13.38
N THR A 38 5.97 -2.36 13.71
CA THR A 38 7.06 -1.87 12.86
C THR A 38 7.11 -2.67 11.56
N ILE A 39 7.20 -1.96 10.43
CA ILE A 39 7.30 -2.56 9.10
C ILE A 39 8.73 -3.09 8.91
N VAL A 40 8.89 -4.41 8.79
CA VAL A 40 10.23 -5.04 8.69
C VAL A 40 10.40 -5.90 7.44
N ASP A 41 9.34 -6.54 6.94
CA ASP A 41 9.42 -7.40 5.76
C ASP A 41 9.27 -6.59 4.48
N LYS A 42 10.26 -6.71 3.58
CA LYS A 42 10.30 -6.01 2.29
C LYS A 42 9.47 -6.68 1.19
N ARG A 43 8.94 -7.87 1.41
CA ARG A 43 8.19 -8.66 0.42
C ARG A 43 6.68 -8.44 0.51
N HIS A 44 6.19 -8.05 1.68
CA HIS A 44 4.75 -8.06 1.97
C HIS A 44 4.17 -6.68 2.23
N ALA A 45 5.01 -5.68 2.50
CA ALA A 45 4.56 -4.34 2.85
C ALA A 45 3.71 -3.71 1.73
N ALA A 46 2.92 -2.72 2.11
CA ALA A 46 2.02 -2.03 1.20
C ALA A 46 1.90 -0.55 1.56
N GLN A 47 1.36 0.22 0.62
CA GLN A 47 1.19 1.66 0.77
C GLN A 47 -0.08 2.11 0.03
N VAL A 48 -0.84 3.03 0.63
CA VAL A 48 -1.80 3.85 -0.13
C VAL A 48 -1.41 5.32 -0.11
N VAL A 49 -1.75 6.03 -1.18
CA VAL A 49 -1.57 7.48 -1.30
C VAL A 49 -2.91 8.12 -1.65
N THR A 50 -3.38 9.03 -0.80
CA THR A 50 -4.62 9.76 -1.04
C THR A 50 -4.49 10.75 -2.20
N GLN A 51 -5.62 11.19 -2.76
CA GLN A 51 -5.65 12.29 -3.73
C GLN A 51 -5.00 13.59 -3.21
N LYS A 52 -4.89 13.75 -1.88
CA LYS A 52 -4.21 14.88 -1.23
C LYS A 52 -2.72 14.63 -0.97
N GLY A 53 -2.16 13.52 -1.45
CA GLY A 53 -0.76 13.15 -1.27
C GLY A 53 -0.40 12.60 0.12
N LYS A 54 -1.38 12.42 1.02
CA LYS A 54 -1.13 11.74 2.30
C LYS A 54 -0.85 10.26 2.07
N VAL A 55 0.23 9.78 2.68
CA VAL A 55 0.68 8.39 2.59
C VAL A 55 0.33 7.62 3.85
N PHE A 56 -0.19 6.40 3.68
CA PHE A 56 -0.34 5.41 4.74
C PHE A 56 0.45 4.15 4.35
N LYS A 57 1.26 3.64 5.27
CA LYS A 57 2.14 2.49 5.07
C LYS A 57 1.62 1.32 5.89
N PHE A 58 1.82 0.11 5.39
CA PHE A 58 1.31 -1.11 6.00
C PHE A 58 2.39 -2.18 6.01
N ASP A 59 2.45 -2.96 7.08
CA ASP A 59 3.41 -4.05 7.24
C ASP A 59 3.12 -5.23 6.29
N ALA A 60 1.86 -5.37 5.87
CA ALA A 60 1.44 -6.42 4.96
C ALA A 60 0.30 -5.95 4.02
N VAL A 61 0.12 -6.60 2.87
CA VAL A 61 -0.99 -6.32 1.93
C VAL A 61 -2.35 -6.50 2.63
N GLU A 62 -2.49 -7.50 3.49
CA GLU A 62 -3.70 -7.75 4.26
C GLU A 62 -4.04 -6.61 5.25
N CYS A 63 -3.04 -5.91 5.78
CA CYS A 63 -3.27 -4.72 6.61
C CYS A 63 -3.88 -3.60 5.76
N MET A 64 -3.37 -3.40 4.54
CA MET A 64 -3.90 -2.40 3.62
C MET A 64 -5.36 -2.73 3.26
N VAL A 65 -5.66 -3.94 2.77
CA VAL A 65 -7.03 -4.27 2.33
C VAL A 65 -8.03 -4.30 3.49
N ASN A 66 -7.61 -4.62 4.72
CA ASN A 66 -8.48 -4.48 5.88
C ASN A 66 -8.74 -3.00 6.22
N HIS A 67 -7.73 -2.13 6.14
CA HIS A 67 -7.91 -0.69 6.31
C HIS A 67 -8.87 -0.09 5.27
N LEU A 68 -8.87 -0.60 4.03
CA LEU A 68 -9.78 -0.13 2.98
C LEU A 68 -11.27 -0.30 3.31
N LYS A 69 -11.63 -1.14 4.28
CA LYS A 69 -13.02 -1.33 4.74
C LYS A 69 -13.55 -0.13 5.52
N ASP A 70 -12.65 0.63 6.12
CA ASP A 70 -12.98 1.70 7.08
C ASP A 70 -12.79 3.10 6.48
N VAL A 71 -12.46 3.19 5.18
CA VAL A 71 -12.19 4.45 4.49
C VAL A 71 -12.94 4.54 3.17
N ASP A 72 -13.18 5.78 2.71
CA ASP A 72 -13.68 6.01 1.37
C ASP A 72 -12.55 5.78 0.35
N VAL A 73 -12.59 4.62 -0.32
CA VAL A 73 -11.65 4.19 -1.35
C VAL A 73 -11.56 5.22 -2.50
N ALA A 74 -12.63 5.99 -2.76
CA ALA A 74 -12.60 7.04 -3.77
C ALA A 74 -11.59 8.14 -3.44
N THR A 75 -11.22 8.33 -2.16
CA THR A 75 -10.22 9.33 -1.74
C THR A 75 -8.77 8.88 -1.95
N ILE A 76 -8.54 7.64 -2.38
CA ILE A 76 -7.23 7.05 -2.61
C ILE A 76 -6.87 7.09 -4.10
N GLU A 77 -5.72 7.67 -4.40
CA GLU A 77 -5.18 7.74 -5.76
C GLU A 77 -4.34 6.48 -6.08
N LEU A 78 -3.38 6.15 -5.21
CA LEU A 78 -2.44 5.06 -5.43
C LEU A 78 -2.66 3.94 -4.43
N PHE A 79 -2.64 2.71 -4.95
CA PHE A 79 -2.63 1.47 -4.18
C PHE A 79 -1.37 0.72 -4.59
N LEU A 80 -0.49 0.49 -3.63
CA LEU A 80 0.84 -0.02 -3.89
C LEU A 80 1.12 -1.19 -2.95
N VAL A 81 1.75 -2.22 -3.49
CA VAL A 81 2.21 -3.37 -2.72
C VAL A 81 3.66 -3.64 -3.07
N ASN A 82 4.39 -4.22 -2.14
CA ASN A 82 5.70 -4.74 -2.46
C ASN A 82 5.59 -5.92 -3.40
N ASP A 83 6.48 -5.94 -4.40
CA ASP A 83 6.67 -7.13 -5.21
C ASP A 83 7.42 -8.19 -4.42
N TYR A 84 6.87 -9.40 -4.40
CA TYR A 84 7.47 -10.53 -3.68
C TYR A 84 8.82 -10.93 -4.29
N GLN A 85 8.98 -10.80 -5.62
CA GLN A 85 10.20 -11.16 -6.34
C GLN A 85 11.26 -10.06 -6.33
N ALA A 86 10.86 -8.79 -6.18
CA ALA A 86 11.74 -7.64 -5.97
C ALA A 86 11.50 -6.97 -4.60
N PRO A 87 11.99 -7.56 -3.49
CA PRO A 87 11.71 -7.05 -2.15
C PRO A 87 12.13 -5.59 -1.96
N GLY A 88 11.17 -4.74 -1.57
CA GLY A 88 11.36 -3.31 -1.38
C GLY A 88 10.84 -2.46 -2.53
N GLU A 89 10.61 -3.04 -3.71
CA GLU A 89 10.00 -2.35 -4.86
C GLU A 89 8.48 -2.31 -4.74
N LEU A 90 7.90 -1.14 -5.00
CA LEU A 90 6.46 -0.91 -4.93
C LEU A 90 5.85 -0.96 -6.34
N ILE A 91 4.83 -1.79 -6.51
CA ILE A 91 4.09 -1.97 -7.76
C ILE A 91 2.62 -1.57 -7.60
N ASP A 92 1.96 -1.26 -8.72
CA ASP A 92 0.53 -0.93 -8.75
C ASP A 92 -0.33 -2.15 -8.38
N ALA A 93 -0.95 -2.09 -7.20
CA ALA A 93 -1.77 -3.18 -6.67
C ALA A 93 -2.95 -3.54 -7.57
N LYS A 94 -3.46 -2.59 -8.37
CA LYS A 94 -4.58 -2.82 -9.30
C LYS A 94 -4.17 -3.69 -10.48
N LYS A 95 -2.87 -3.77 -10.80
CA LYS A 95 -2.30 -4.56 -11.90
C LYS A 95 -1.60 -5.82 -11.42
N ALA A 96 -1.26 -5.89 -10.13
CA ALA A 96 -0.61 -7.02 -9.52
C ALA A 96 -1.48 -8.29 -9.54
N THR A 97 -0.82 -9.44 -9.47
CA THR A 97 -1.43 -10.73 -9.16
C THR A 97 -1.08 -11.10 -7.72
N PHE A 98 -2.02 -11.66 -6.98
CA PHE A 98 -1.85 -11.99 -5.57
C PHE A 98 -1.93 -13.50 -5.36
N LEU A 99 -1.00 -14.05 -4.58
CA LEU A 99 -1.05 -15.44 -4.14
C LEU A 99 -1.39 -15.48 -2.65
N ILE A 100 -2.34 -16.33 -2.28
CA ILE A 100 -2.53 -16.73 -0.89
C ILE A 100 -2.09 -18.18 -0.74
N SER A 101 -0.98 -18.39 -0.02
CA SER A 101 -0.36 -19.70 0.14
C SER A 101 0.22 -19.90 1.54
N LYS A 102 -0.22 -20.93 2.25
CA LYS A 102 0.28 -21.24 3.61
C LYS A 102 1.78 -21.53 3.69
N GLU A 103 2.41 -21.85 2.55
CA GLU A 103 3.86 -22.06 2.46
C GLU A 103 4.64 -20.74 2.45
N ILE A 104 3.96 -19.60 2.21
CA ILE A 104 4.54 -18.26 2.19
C ILE A 104 3.90 -17.43 3.31
N PRO A 105 4.49 -17.43 4.53
CA PRO A 105 3.97 -16.66 5.64
C PRO A 105 4.17 -15.15 5.42
N SER A 106 3.06 -14.41 5.50
CA SER A 106 3.07 -12.95 5.61
C SER A 106 3.12 -12.52 7.09
N PRO A 107 3.58 -11.29 7.41
CA PRO A 107 3.73 -10.83 8.79
C PRO A 107 2.44 -10.90 9.62
N MET A 108 1.27 -10.84 8.99
CA MET A 108 -0.03 -10.77 9.66
C MET A 108 -0.91 -12.01 9.45
N GLY A 109 -0.33 -13.10 8.93
CA GLY A 109 -0.93 -14.43 8.97
C GLY A 109 -2.04 -14.70 7.93
N GLU A 110 -2.24 -13.82 6.95
CA GLU A 110 -3.13 -14.09 5.81
C GLU A 110 -2.41 -14.77 4.64
N TYR A 111 -1.09 -14.93 4.74
CA TYR A 111 -0.26 -15.63 3.76
C TYR A 111 -0.32 -15.02 2.35
N LEU A 112 -0.46 -13.70 2.29
CA LEU A 112 -0.77 -12.95 1.08
C LEU A 112 0.48 -12.26 0.54
N SER A 113 0.84 -12.57 -0.70
CA SER A 113 1.98 -11.96 -1.41
C SER A 113 1.53 -11.39 -2.76
N GLY A 114 2.08 -10.24 -3.14
CA GLY A 114 1.81 -9.57 -4.42
C GLY A 114 2.94 -9.77 -5.42
N PHE A 115 2.59 -9.84 -6.70
CA PHE A 115 3.51 -10.09 -7.81
C PHE A 115 3.22 -9.10 -8.94
N GLU A 116 4.26 -8.54 -9.54
CA GLU A 116 4.11 -7.64 -10.69
C GLU A 116 3.54 -8.39 -11.89
N SER A 117 4.05 -9.60 -12.15
CA SER A 117 3.65 -10.44 -13.27
C SER A 117 2.78 -11.62 -12.84
N LYS A 118 1.73 -11.89 -13.62
CA LYS A 118 0.94 -13.12 -13.48
C LYS A 118 1.81 -14.38 -13.66
N VAL A 119 2.78 -14.34 -14.59
CA VAL A 119 3.66 -15.49 -14.86
C VAL A 119 4.54 -15.79 -13.65
N GLU A 120 5.05 -14.76 -12.98
CA GLU A 120 5.84 -14.95 -11.75
C GLU A 120 4.99 -15.51 -10.62
N ALA A 121 3.75 -15.02 -10.47
CA ALA A 121 2.81 -15.56 -9.50
C ALA A 121 2.47 -17.03 -9.75
N GLU A 122 2.25 -17.42 -11.01
CA GLU A 122 2.01 -18.82 -11.42
C GLU A 122 3.22 -19.72 -11.15
N ASN A 123 4.45 -19.24 -11.41
CA ASN A 123 5.66 -19.99 -11.10
C ASN A 123 5.81 -20.24 -9.59
N VAL A 124 5.56 -19.22 -8.77
CA VAL A 124 5.64 -19.34 -7.31
C VAL A 124 4.50 -20.21 -6.77
N GLU A 125 3.29 -20.09 -7.33
CA GLU A 125 2.15 -20.94 -6.97
C GLU A 125 2.40 -22.41 -7.28
N ALA A 126 3.04 -22.74 -8.40
CA ALA A 126 3.38 -24.12 -8.75
C ALA A 126 4.31 -24.80 -7.72
N GLU A 127 5.18 -24.01 -7.06
CA GLU A 127 6.12 -24.52 -6.04
C GLU A 127 5.54 -24.49 -4.62
N ASN A 128 4.66 -23.53 -4.35
CA ASN A 128 4.20 -23.24 -2.99
C ASN A 128 2.72 -23.57 -2.76
N ASN A 129 2.01 -24.08 -3.78
CA ASN A 129 0.55 -24.21 -3.79
C ASN A 129 -0.16 -22.87 -3.52
N GLY A 130 -1.48 -22.92 -3.42
CA GLY A 130 -2.29 -21.81 -2.94
C GLY A 130 -3.38 -21.44 -3.94
N LYS A 131 -3.79 -20.16 -3.91
CA LYS A 131 -4.75 -19.65 -4.87
C LYS A 131 -4.35 -18.24 -5.31
N LEU A 132 -4.38 -18.03 -6.62
CA LEU A 132 -4.17 -16.74 -7.24
C LEU A 132 -5.45 -15.90 -7.23
N TYR A 133 -5.28 -14.59 -7.10
CA TYR A 133 -6.33 -13.57 -7.12
C TYR A 133 -5.87 -12.36 -7.92
N SER A 134 -6.75 -11.78 -8.71
CA SER A 134 -6.65 -10.39 -9.15
C SER A 134 -6.97 -9.44 -8.00
N TRP A 135 -6.68 -8.14 -8.19
CA TRP A 135 -7.06 -7.10 -7.22
C TRP A 135 -8.54 -7.12 -6.84
N ASN A 136 -9.44 -7.22 -7.82
CA ASN A 136 -10.89 -7.21 -7.56
C ASN A 136 -11.36 -8.48 -6.82
N GLU A 137 -10.80 -9.63 -7.15
CA GLU A 137 -11.09 -10.88 -6.44
C GLU A 137 -10.56 -10.84 -5.01
N LEU A 138 -9.40 -10.21 -4.79
CA LEU A 138 -8.84 -9.98 -3.46
C LEU A 138 -9.75 -9.07 -2.63
N LEU A 139 -10.17 -7.93 -3.16
CA LEU A 139 -11.11 -7.03 -2.46
C LEU A 139 -12.43 -7.75 -2.12
N THR A 140 -12.95 -8.55 -3.05
CA THR A 140 -14.15 -9.37 -2.83
C THR A 140 -13.92 -10.40 -1.70
N LYS A 141 -12.78 -11.09 -1.71
CA LYS A 141 -12.41 -12.07 -0.66
C LYS A 141 -12.34 -11.42 0.72
N PHE A 142 -11.77 -10.22 0.80
CA PHE A 142 -11.66 -9.49 2.06
C PHE A 142 -12.94 -8.76 2.45
N LYS A 143 -13.96 -8.68 1.58
CA LYS A 143 -15.21 -7.92 1.79
C LYS A 143 -14.95 -6.41 1.94
N VAL A 144 -14.13 -5.86 1.05
CA VAL A 144 -13.99 -4.41 0.90
C VAL A 144 -15.18 -3.90 0.07
N HIS A 145 -15.79 -2.78 0.49
CA HIS A 145 -17.03 -2.23 -0.08
C HIS A 145 -16.76 -1.06 -1.04
#